data_AF-A0A973TP52-F1
#
_entry.id   AF-A0A973TP52-F1
#
_cell.length_a   1.000
_cell.length_b   1.000
_cell.length_c   1.000
_cell.angle_alpha   90.00
_cell.angle_beta   90.00
_cell.angle_gamma   90.00
#
_symmetry.space_group_name_H-M   'P 1'
#
loop_
_entity.id
_entity.type
_entity.pdbx_description
1 polymer ?
#
loop_
_entity_poly.entity_id
_entity_poly.type
_entity_poly.pdbx_seq_one_letter_code
_entity_poly.pdbx_strand_id
1 'polypeptide(L)'
;MMSTMTDPADDYAKRQLDRLRAAVPTPWAPHAEPILFDVARASDFAIDTLLRQPTLVDSFASFAPAASLTLARDARPEWGMQLRRHRTAESTRLIWRDVAGVDDVDATLAGSTRLADQCLQVALEALEGEFAERFGRVR
;
A
#
# COMPACT_ATOMS: atom_id res chain seq x y z
N MET A 1 27.94 31.20 13.55
CA MET A 1 27.07 30.20 14.20
C MET A 1 25.76 30.18 13.43
N MET A 2 25.73 29.49 12.29
CA MET A 2 24.56 29.42 11.42
C MET A 2 23.58 28.42 12.04
N SER A 3 22.49 28.92 12.60
CA SER A 3 21.34 28.08 12.97
C SER A 3 20.90 27.31 11.73
N THR A 4 21.05 25.98 11.76
CA THR A 4 20.42 25.07 10.80
C THR A 4 18.91 25.21 10.97
N MET A 5 18.31 26.04 10.12
CA MET A 5 16.86 26.20 10.03
C MET A 5 16.33 24.87 9.47
N THR A 6 15.72 24.06 10.33
CA THR A 6 15.13 22.77 9.93
C THR A 6 14.11 23.00 8.82
N ASP A 7 14.18 22.23 7.74
CA ASP A 7 13.21 22.26 6.64
C ASP A 7 11.81 21.97 7.22
N PRO A 8 10.78 22.81 6.98
CA PRO A 8 9.42 22.52 7.43
C PRO A 8 8.92 21.13 7.02
N ALA A 9 9.41 20.58 5.90
CA ALA A 9 9.12 19.21 5.48
C ALA A 9 9.75 18.16 6.40
N ASP A 10 10.94 18.42 6.97
CA ASP A 10 11.57 17.52 7.94
C ASP A 10 10.76 17.48 9.24
N ASP A 11 10.31 18.64 9.72
CA ASP A 11 9.49 18.69 10.94
C ASP A 11 8.15 18.01 10.74
N TYR A 12 7.57 18.12 9.53
CA TYR A 12 6.39 17.36 9.15
C TYR A 12 6.65 15.85 9.15
N ALA A 13 7.72 15.40 8.49
CA ALA A 13 8.08 13.99 8.42
C ALA A 13 8.32 13.39 9.82
N LYS A 14 9.05 14.09 10.71
CA LYS A 14 9.24 13.66 12.11
C LYS A 14 7.90 13.44 12.83
N ARG A 15 6.96 14.38 12.70
CA ARG A 15 5.62 14.24 13.29
C ARG A 15 4.88 13.03 12.74
N GLN A 16 4.98 12.74 11.44
CA GLN A 16 4.37 11.56 10.86
C GLN A 16 5.00 10.26 11.37
N LEU A 17 6.33 10.23 11.54
CA LEU A 17 7.03 9.09 12.13
C LEU A 17 6.60 8.86 13.57
N ASP A 18 6.46 9.91 14.38
CA ASP A 18 5.95 9.79 15.75
C ASP A 18 4.52 9.22 15.78
N ARG A 19 3.65 9.66 14.87
CA ARG A 19 2.30 9.10 14.69
C ARG A 19 2.34 7.62 14.30
N LEU A 20 3.22 7.24 13.37
CA LEU A 20 3.38 5.85 12.96
C LEU A 20 3.91 4.98 14.10
N ARG A 21 4.92 5.44 14.86
CA ARG A 21 5.44 4.68 16.02
C ARG A 21 4.36 4.42 17.06
N ALA A 22 3.41 5.33 17.25
CA ALA A 22 2.29 5.14 18.16
C ALA A 22 1.24 4.14 17.64
N ALA A 23 1.12 3.97 16.31
CA ALA A 23 0.11 3.12 15.68
C ALA A 23 0.63 1.71 15.31
N VAL A 24 1.93 1.57 15.03
CA VAL A 24 2.55 0.29 14.66
C VAL A 24 2.81 -0.53 15.93
N PRO A 25 2.30 -1.78 16.04
CA PRO A 25 2.40 -2.57 17.28
C PRO A 25 3.83 -2.95 17.68
N THR A 26 4.71 -3.07 16.71
CA THR A 26 6.08 -3.55 16.84
C THR A 26 7.05 -2.49 16.35
N PRO A 27 8.23 -2.34 16.98
CA PRO A 27 9.30 -1.54 16.40
C PRO A 27 9.66 -2.10 15.03
N TRP A 28 9.58 -1.26 14.00
CA TRP A 28 10.01 -1.64 12.66
C TRP A 28 11.55 -1.81 12.61
N ALA A 29 12.02 -2.50 11.57
CA ALA A 29 13.44 -2.72 11.38
C ALA A 29 14.21 -1.39 11.19
N PRO A 30 15.44 -1.23 11.72
CA PRO A 30 16.16 0.06 11.68
C PRO A 30 16.36 0.64 10.28
N HIS A 31 16.49 -0.20 9.24
CA HIS A 31 16.63 0.25 7.86
C HIS A 31 15.34 0.82 7.26
N ALA A 32 14.19 0.56 7.87
CA ALA A 32 12.90 1.10 7.43
C ALA A 32 12.72 2.57 7.84
N GLU A 33 13.36 3.02 8.91
CA GLU A 33 13.27 4.38 9.45
C GLU A 33 13.58 5.47 8.40
N PRO A 34 14.73 5.46 7.70
CA PRO A 34 15.01 6.47 6.68
C PRO A 34 14.01 6.42 5.52
N ILE A 35 13.58 5.22 5.10
CA ILE A 35 12.61 5.07 4.02
C ILE A 35 11.25 5.65 4.45
N LEU A 36 10.80 5.38 5.68
CA LEU A 36 9.57 5.95 6.24
C LEU A 36 9.63 7.47 6.31
N PHE A 37 10.80 8.02 6.64
CA PHE A 37 11.03 9.47 6.63
C PHE A 37 10.84 10.05 5.23
N ASP A 38 11.43 9.42 4.22
CA ASP A 38 11.29 9.85 2.82
C ASP A 38 9.85 9.65 2.30
N VAL A 39 9.19 8.55 2.67
CA VAL A 39 7.75 8.33 2.41
C VAL A 39 6.92 9.47 3.01
N ALA A 40 7.21 9.87 4.25
CA ALA A 40 6.49 10.96 4.91
C ALA A 40 6.72 12.33 4.26
N ARG A 41 7.90 12.54 3.66
CA ARG A 41 8.18 13.73 2.85
C ARG A 41 7.48 13.69 1.49
N ALA A 42 7.31 12.51 0.91
CA ALA A 42 6.82 12.34 -0.45
C ALA A 42 5.28 12.18 -0.55
N SER A 43 4.62 11.55 0.43
CA SER A 43 3.21 11.13 0.27
C SER A 43 2.43 11.00 1.58
N ASP A 44 1.51 11.93 1.81
CA ASP A 44 0.51 11.84 2.89
C ASP A 44 -0.40 10.62 2.73
N PHE A 45 -0.75 10.27 1.48
CA PHE A 45 -1.54 9.09 1.17
C PHE A 45 -0.90 7.79 1.68
N ALA A 46 0.42 7.66 1.51
CA ALA A 46 1.16 6.50 1.99
C ALA A 46 1.13 6.42 3.52
N ILE A 47 1.39 7.54 4.21
CA ILE A 47 1.33 7.62 5.68
C ILE A 47 -0.06 7.28 6.20
N ASP A 48 -1.12 7.86 5.65
CA ASP A 48 -2.50 7.57 6.04
C ASP A 48 -2.87 6.11 5.78
N THR A 49 -2.30 5.48 4.75
CA THR A 49 -2.50 4.05 4.49
C THR A 49 -1.78 3.19 5.52
N LEU A 50 -0.53 3.49 5.86
CA LEU A 50 0.23 2.78 6.89
C LEU A 50 -0.41 2.93 8.28
N LEU A 51 -0.96 4.10 8.62
CA LEU A 51 -1.72 4.29 9.86
C LEU A 51 -2.99 3.41 9.93
N ARG A 52 -3.68 3.21 8.80
CA ARG A 52 -4.87 2.35 8.72
C ARG A 52 -4.53 0.86 8.61
N GLN A 53 -3.33 0.53 8.15
CA GLN A 53 -2.86 -0.83 7.90
C GLN A 53 -1.43 -1.01 8.46
N PRO A 54 -1.22 -0.92 9.78
CA PRO A 54 0.11 -0.82 10.38
C PRO A 54 1.01 -2.03 10.13
N THR A 55 0.42 -3.21 9.89
CA THR A 55 1.16 -4.44 9.56
C THR A 55 1.91 -4.35 8.22
N LEU A 56 1.57 -3.37 7.35
CA LEU A 56 2.27 -3.17 6.09
C LEU A 56 3.71 -2.68 6.28
N VAL A 57 4.01 -1.96 7.37
CA VAL A 57 5.36 -1.44 7.62
C VAL A 57 6.38 -2.59 7.67
N ASP A 58 6.10 -3.62 8.47
CA ASP A 58 6.98 -4.79 8.57
C ASP A 58 7.01 -5.61 7.27
N SER A 59 5.87 -5.72 6.57
CA SER A 59 5.80 -6.38 5.26
C SER A 59 6.68 -5.70 4.22
N PHE A 60 6.68 -4.37 4.17
CA PHE A 60 7.49 -3.61 3.21
C PHE A 60 8.96 -3.60 3.59
N ALA A 61 9.27 -3.43 4.88
CA ALA A 61 10.64 -3.45 5.38
C ALA A 61 11.34 -4.81 5.12
N SER A 62 10.59 -5.91 5.17
CA SER A 62 11.10 -7.25 4.86
C SER A 62 11.09 -7.60 3.38
N PHE A 63 10.66 -6.68 2.50
CA PHE A 63 10.42 -6.93 1.08
C PHE A 63 9.54 -8.16 0.83
N ALA A 64 8.60 -8.44 1.75
CA ALA A 64 7.69 -9.55 1.60
C ALA A 64 6.86 -9.38 0.33
N PRO A 65 6.57 -10.47 -0.41
CA PRO A 65 5.76 -10.39 -1.62
C PRO A 65 4.36 -9.85 -1.31
N ALA A 66 3.75 -9.20 -2.30
CA ALA A 66 2.36 -8.75 -2.22
C ALA A 66 1.44 -9.94 -1.93
N ALA A 67 0.52 -9.77 -0.98
CA ALA A 67 -0.48 -10.79 -0.71
C ALA A 67 -1.47 -10.88 -1.88
N SER A 68 -1.72 -12.08 -2.38
CA SER A 68 -2.73 -12.31 -3.41
C SER A 68 -4.12 -11.91 -2.89
N LEU A 69 -4.85 -11.10 -3.67
CA LEU A 69 -6.22 -10.75 -3.38
C LEU A 69 -7.16 -11.84 -3.91
N THR A 70 -7.91 -12.46 -3.00
CA THR A 70 -8.99 -13.41 -3.35
C THR A 70 -10.31 -12.89 -2.78
N LEU A 71 -11.32 -12.74 -3.64
CA LEU A 71 -12.65 -12.33 -3.23
C LEU A 71 -13.52 -13.56 -2.96
N ALA A 72 -13.59 -13.95 -1.69
CA ALA A 72 -14.40 -15.09 -1.25
C ALA A 72 -15.89 -14.82 -1.48
N ARG A 73 -16.61 -15.82 -2.01
CA ARG A 73 -18.02 -15.69 -2.43
C ARG A 73 -18.97 -15.34 -1.28
N ASP A 74 -18.76 -15.95 -0.13
CA ASP A 74 -19.52 -15.72 1.09
C ASP A 74 -19.33 -14.29 1.66
N ALA A 75 -18.27 -13.59 1.24
CA ALA A 75 -17.96 -12.23 1.63
C ALA A 75 -18.34 -11.17 0.57
N ARG A 76 -19.31 -11.44 -0.32
CA ARG A 76 -19.70 -10.52 -1.41
C ARG A 76 -19.94 -9.07 -0.98
N PRO A 77 -20.66 -8.78 0.12
CA PRO A 77 -20.85 -7.39 0.57
C PRO A 77 -19.52 -6.64 0.79
N GLU A 78 -18.47 -7.37 1.16
CA GLU A 78 -17.16 -6.82 1.51
C GLU A 78 -16.22 -6.66 0.31
N TRP A 79 -16.54 -7.21 -0.86
CA TRP A 79 -15.63 -7.21 -2.01
C TRP A 79 -15.12 -5.82 -2.37
N GLY A 80 -16.00 -4.83 -2.40
CA GLY A 80 -15.62 -3.44 -2.71
C GLY A 80 -14.66 -2.86 -1.68
N MET A 81 -14.83 -3.19 -0.39
CA MET A 81 -13.90 -2.78 0.66
C MET A 81 -12.55 -3.50 0.52
N GLN A 82 -12.56 -4.81 0.27
CA GLN A 82 -11.34 -5.60 0.09
C GLN A 82 -10.50 -5.11 -1.09
N LEU A 83 -11.13 -4.85 -2.24
CA LEU A 83 -10.48 -4.26 -3.42
C LEU A 83 -9.85 -2.90 -3.10
N ARG A 84 -10.59 -2.00 -2.45
CA ARG A 84 -10.06 -0.68 -2.06
C ARG A 84 -8.88 -0.81 -1.11
N ARG A 85 -9.00 -1.67 -0.09
CA ARG A 85 -7.95 -1.92 0.91
C ARG A 85 -6.68 -2.48 0.27
N HIS A 86 -6.82 -3.45 -0.64
CA HIS A 86 -5.70 -4.03 -1.37
C HIS A 86 -5.06 -3.02 -2.31
N ARG A 87 -5.86 -2.29 -3.11
CA ARG A 87 -5.36 -1.26 -4.02
C ARG A 87 -4.57 -0.19 -3.26
N THR A 88 -5.05 0.30 -2.12
CA THR A 88 -4.30 1.31 -1.36
C THR A 88 -3.01 0.76 -0.76
N ALA A 89 -3.01 -0.50 -0.28
CA ALA A 89 -1.82 -1.16 0.23
C ALA A 89 -0.74 -1.30 -0.87
N GLU A 90 -1.10 -1.81 -2.04
CA GLU A 90 -0.14 -2.01 -3.14
C GLU A 90 0.28 -0.71 -3.82
N SER A 91 -0.59 0.30 -3.90
CA SER A 91 -0.17 1.67 -4.27
C SER A 91 0.86 2.24 -3.30
N THR A 92 0.70 1.99 -1.99
CA THR A 92 1.68 2.39 -0.98
C THR A 92 2.99 1.62 -1.13
N ARG A 93 2.93 0.34 -1.51
CA ARG A 93 4.13 -0.45 -1.82
C ARG A 93 4.90 0.11 -3.00
N LEU A 94 4.23 0.56 -4.06
CA LEU A 94 4.89 1.18 -5.22
C LEU A 94 5.61 2.48 -4.80
N ILE A 95 4.94 3.34 -4.02
CA ILE A 95 5.57 4.55 -3.46
C ILE A 95 6.78 4.20 -2.60
N TRP A 96 6.66 3.21 -1.72
CA TRP A 96 7.77 2.74 -0.89
C TRP A 96 8.98 2.31 -1.73
N ARG A 97 8.76 1.54 -2.80
CA ARG A 97 9.83 1.04 -3.67
C ARG A 97 10.49 2.17 -4.48
N ASP A 98 9.70 3.12 -4.94
CA ASP A 98 10.16 4.32 -5.65
C ASP A 98 11.08 5.17 -4.75
N VAL A 99 10.61 5.55 -3.55
CA VAL A 99 11.41 6.37 -2.63
C VAL A 99 12.62 5.63 -2.05
N ALA A 100 12.55 4.30 -1.90
CA ALA A 100 13.68 3.48 -1.52
C ALA A 100 14.71 3.28 -2.66
N GLY A 101 14.44 3.79 -3.87
CA GLY A 101 15.30 3.66 -5.04
C GLY A 101 15.37 2.23 -5.59
N VAL A 102 14.38 1.40 -5.28
CA VAL A 102 14.31 0.00 -5.74
C VAL A 102 13.70 -0.08 -7.14
N ASP A 103 12.67 0.72 -7.39
CA ASP A 103 12.05 0.88 -8.71
C ASP A 103 12.45 2.24 -9.27
N ASP A 104 12.68 2.32 -10.58
CA ASP A 104 12.71 3.59 -11.29
C ASP A 104 11.29 4.04 -11.63
N VAL A 105 11.17 5.25 -12.19
CA VAL A 105 9.87 5.84 -12.55
C VAL A 105 9.10 4.96 -13.53
N ASP A 106 9.78 4.37 -14.51
CA ASP A 106 9.14 3.51 -15.51
C ASP A 106 8.59 2.22 -14.87
N ALA A 107 9.34 1.61 -13.96
CA ALA A 107 8.92 0.46 -13.18
C ALA A 107 7.73 0.78 -12.26
N THR A 108 7.74 1.95 -11.61
CA THR A 108 6.62 2.45 -10.79
C THR A 108 5.35 2.65 -11.63
N LEU A 109 5.47 3.28 -12.81
CA LEU A 109 4.35 3.49 -13.73
C LEU A 109 3.78 2.15 -14.23
N ALA A 110 4.65 1.25 -14.70
CA ALA A 110 4.24 -0.07 -15.14
C ALA A 110 3.59 -0.88 -14.01
N GLY A 111 4.10 -0.74 -12.77
CA GLY A 111 3.52 -1.34 -11.57
C GLY A 111 2.11 -0.82 -11.30
N SER A 112 1.86 0.47 -11.47
CA SER A 112 0.54 1.07 -11.27
C SER A 112 -0.51 0.55 -12.25
N THR A 113 -0.14 0.35 -13.52
CA THR A 113 -1.01 -0.25 -14.55
C THR A 113 -1.29 -1.71 -14.21
N ARG A 114 -0.27 -2.50 -13.89
CA ARG A 114 -0.44 -3.91 -13.50
C ARG A 114 -1.37 -4.06 -12.30
N LEU A 115 -1.26 -3.19 -11.30
CA LEU A 115 -2.15 -3.20 -10.14
C LEU A 115 -3.61 -2.92 -10.53
N ALA A 116 -3.84 -1.97 -11.45
CA ALA A 116 -5.18 -1.68 -11.95
C ALA A 116 -5.78 -2.90 -12.67
N ASP A 117 -5.02 -3.51 -13.59
CA ASP A 117 -5.45 -4.69 -14.34
C ASP A 117 -5.74 -5.87 -13.41
N GLN A 118 -4.88 -6.12 -12.41
CA GLN A 118 -5.09 -7.17 -11.41
C GLN A 118 -6.38 -6.95 -10.61
N CYS A 119 -6.64 -5.71 -10.15
CA CYS A 119 -7.87 -5.40 -9.41
C CYS A 119 -9.12 -5.62 -10.28
N LEU A 120 -9.06 -5.24 -11.56
CA LEU A 120 -10.15 -5.45 -12.51
C LEU A 120 -10.40 -6.94 -12.75
N GLN A 121 -9.33 -7.70 -12.99
CA GLN A 121 -9.40 -9.14 -13.26
C GLN A 121 -10.00 -9.88 -12.06
N VAL A 122 -9.51 -9.62 -10.84
CA VAL A 122 -10.04 -10.25 -9.63
C VAL A 122 -11.52 -9.91 -9.40
N ALA A 123 -11.92 -8.66 -9.66
CA ALA A 123 -13.33 -8.26 -9.53
C ALA A 123 -14.21 -8.94 -10.58
N LEU A 124 -13.74 -9.03 -11.82
CA LEU A 124 -14.45 -9.67 -12.92
C LEU A 124 -14.63 -11.17 -12.65
N GLU A 125 -13.56 -11.87 -12.28
CA GLU A 125 -13.58 -13.31 -11.98
C GLU A 125 -14.56 -13.63 -10.84
N ALA A 126 -14.62 -12.80 -9.81
CA ALA A 126 -15.55 -12.96 -8.71
C ALA A 126 -17.02 -12.82 -9.18
N LEU A 127 -17.30 -11.82 -10.02
CA LEU A 127 -18.62 -11.58 -10.59
C LEU A 127 -19.04 -12.70 -11.56
N GLU A 128 -18.18 -13.06 -12.52
CA GLU A 128 -18.44 -14.17 -13.44
C GLU A 128 -18.72 -15.47 -12.70
N GLY A 129 -17.97 -15.70 -11.62
CA GLY A 129 -18.21 -16.78 -10.70
C GLY A 129 -19.63 -16.77 -10.14
N GLU A 130 -20.09 -15.64 -9.59
CA GLU A 130 -21.44 -15.49 -9.01
C GLU A 130 -22.54 -15.72 -10.07
N PHE A 131 -22.36 -15.14 -11.25
CA PHE A 131 -23.32 -15.28 -12.35
C PHE A 131 -23.42 -16.72 -12.85
N ALA A 132 -22.29 -17.42 -12.98
CA ALA A 132 -22.26 -18.80 -13.43
C ALA A 132 -23.01 -19.75 -12.49
N GLU A 133 -22.96 -19.51 -11.17
CA GLU A 133 -23.71 -20.31 -10.19
C GLU A 133 -25.21 -20.01 -10.23
N ARG A 134 -25.59 -18.73 -10.38
CA ARG A 134 -26.98 -18.30 -10.33
C ARG A 134 -27.74 -18.56 -11.62
N PHE A 135 -27.07 -18.46 -12.77
CA PHE A 135 -27.71 -18.45 -14.08
C PHE A 135 -27.11 -19.48 -15.06
N GLY A 136 -26.06 -20.21 -14.67
CA GLY A 136 -25.30 -21.06 -15.58
C GLY A 136 -24.29 -20.26 -16.41
N ARG A 137 -23.48 -20.96 -17.22
CA ARG A 137 -22.50 -20.33 -18.11
C ARG A 137 -23.08 -20.16 -19.51
N VAL A 138 -22.92 -18.97 -20.09
CA VAL A 138 -23.14 -18.76 -21.52
C VAL A 138 -22.09 -19.58 -22.27
N ARG A 139 -22.55 -20.43 -23.19
CA ARG A 139 -21.71 -21.26 -24.05
C ARG A 139 -21.53 -20.62 -25.40
#